data_AF-A0A956U8K5-F1
#
_entry.id   AF-A0A956U8K5-F1
#
_cell.length_a   1.000
_cell.length_b   1.000
_cell.length_c   1.000
_cell.angle_alpha   90.00
_cell.angle_beta   90.00
_cell.angle_gamma   90.00
#
_symmetry.space_group_name_H-M   'P 1'
#
loop_
_entity.id
_entity.type
_entity.pdbx_description
1 polymer ?
#
loop_
_entity_poly.entity_id
_entity_poly.type
_entity_poly.pdbx_seq_one_letter_code
_entity_poly.pdbx_strand_id
1 'polypeptide(L)'
;MIRRSKPVQLLEWGQGTSQSNQNWSEFGKGKIVGDKKTADGHRIITIQLAGACAKKNSRDESVKIAQEGEGMTPTPGKWGEVAFGRLKNVSGSTVEVEVKVAVKIGK
;
A
#
# COMPACT_ATOMS: atom_id res chain seq x y z
N MET A 1 3.05 -5.05 12.60
CA MET A 1 4.03 -3.93 12.56
C MET A 1 4.62 -3.92 11.17
N ILE A 2 4.61 -2.79 10.47
CA ILE A 2 5.15 -2.70 9.11
C ILE A 2 6.68 -2.70 9.18
N ARG A 3 7.38 -3.43 8.32
CA ARG A 3 8.86 -3.49 8.32
C ARG A 3 9.44 -2.86 7.06
N ARG A 4 10.35 -1.89 7.18
CA ARG A 4 10.94 -1.25 5.97
C ARG A 4 11.82 -2.20 5.15
N SER A 5 12.42 -3.20 5.81
CA SER A 5 13.25 -4.22 5.17
C SER A 5 12.48 -5.22 4.29
N LYS A 6 11.15 -5.30 4.44
CA LYS A 6 10.32 -6.23 3.67
C LYS A 6 9.74 -5.56 2.42
N PRO A 7 9.61 -6.30 1.30
CA PRO A 7 8.92 -5.79 0.13
C PRO A 7 7.45 -5.50 0.44
N VAL A 8 6.89 -4.52 -0.27
CA VAL A 8 5.48 -4.14 -0.20
C VAL A 8 4.81 -4.31 -1.56
N GLN A 9 3.53 -4.66 -1.50
CA GLN A 9 2.63 -4.67 -2.64
C GLN A 9 1.53 -3.65 -2.41
N LEU A 10 1.25 -2.86 -3.45
CA LEU A 10 0.16 -1.90 -3.48
C LEU A 10 -1.02 -2.51 -4.24
N LEU A 11 -2.18 -2.50 -3.60
CA LEU A 11 -3.41 -3.01 -4.17
C LEU A 11 -4.44 -1.88 -4.28
N GLU A 12 -5.18 -1.88 -5.39
CA GLU A 12 -6.31 -0.99 -5.62
C GLU A 12 -7.61 -1.78 -5.69
N TRP A 13 -8.72 -1.10 -5.41
CA TRP A 13 -10.04 -1.69 -5.60
C TRP A 13 -10.42 -1.74 -7.09
N GLY A 14 -10.85 -2.90 -7.57
CA GLY A 14 -11.19 -3.11 -8.98
C GLY A 14 -12.31 -2.18 -9.48
N GLN A 15 -12.21 -1.75 -10.74
CA GLN A 15 -13.30 -1.06 -11.46
C GLN A 15 -14.37 -2.07 -11.91
N GLY A 16 -15.13 -2.62 -10.97
CA GLY A 16 -16.21 -3.55 -11.26
C GLY A 16 -17.59 -2.91 -11.10
N THR A 17 -18.49 -3.12 -12.08
CA THR A 17 -19.94 -2.89 -11.92
C THR A 17 -20.67 -4.13 -11.40
N SER A 18 -20.06 -5.32 -11.48
CA SER A 18 -20.58 -6.57 -10.91
C SER A 18 -19.91 -6.90 -9.58
N GLN A 19 -20.68 -7.48 -8.65
CA GLN A 19 -20.20 -7.94 -7.33
C GLN A 19 -18.99 -8.89 -7.42
N SER A 20 -18.82 -9.60 -8.54
CA SER A 20 -17.71 -10.52 -8.81
C SER A 20 -16.38 -9.85 -9.17
N ASN A 21 -16.40 -8.58 -9.63
CA ASN A 21 -15.21 -7.84 -10.03
C ASN A 21 -14.68 -6.92 -8.90
N GLN A 22 -15.27 -7.01 -7.70
CA GLN A 22 -14.89 -6.27 -6.50
C GLN A 22 -13.74 -6.96 -5.75
N ASN A 23 -12.55 -6.97 -6.37
CA ASN A 23 -11.35 -7.53 -5.76
C ASN A 23 -10.24 -6.48 -5.67
N TRP A 24 -9.36 -6.67 -4.68
CA TRP A 24 -8.12 -5.91 -4.56
C TRP A 24 -7.11 -6.46 -5.57
N SER A 25 -6.70 -5.62 -6.53
CA SER A 25 -5.74 -5.99 -7.57
C SER A 25 -4.42 -5.23 -7.40
N GLU A 26 -3.32 -5.90 -7.69
CA GLU A 26 -1.99 -5.30 -7.68
C GLU A 26 -1.84 -4.20 -8.73
N PHE A 27 -1.30 -3.05 -8.31
CA PHE A 27 -0.89 -1.99 -9.23
C PHE A 27 0.57 -1.55 -9.06
N GLY A 28 1.28 -2.11 -8.08
CA GLY A 28 2.70 -1.84 -7.90
C GLY A 28 3.34 -2.70 -6.81
N LYS A 29 4.65 -2.95 -6.95
CA LYS A 29 5.51 -3.60 -5.95
C LYS A 29 6.76 -2.77 -5.71
N GLY A 30 7.24 -2.78 -4.48
CA GLY A 30 8.35 -1.92 -4.08
C GLY A 30 8.81 -2.12 -2.65
N LYS A 31 9.39 -1.06 -2.09
CA LYS A 31 9.86 -0.98 -0.71
C LYS A 31 9.45 0.34 -0.06
N ILE A 32 9.24 0.33 1.25
CA ILE A 32 9.02 1.55 2.01
C ILE A 32 10.35 2.26 2.19
N VAL A 33 10.46 3.49 1.69
CA VAL A 33 11.68 4.31 1.78
C VAL A 33 11.57 5.40 2.83
N GLY A 34 10.37 5.76 3.24
CA GLY A 34 10.15 6.77 4.26
C GLY A 34 8.74 6.73 4.82
N ASP A 35 8.59 7.37 5.97
CA ASP A 35 7.29 7.75 6.49
C ASP A 35 7.41 9.06 7.27
N LYS A 36 6.36 9.87 7.23
CA LYS A 36 6.25 11.13 7.98
C LYS A 36 4.93 11.18 8.72
N LYS A 37 4.94 11.63 9.97
CA LYS A 37 3.73 11.93 10.73
C LYS A 37 3.28 13.34 10.38
N THR A 38 2.02 13.50 10.02
CA THR A 38 1.38 14.79 9.78
C THR A 38 1.01 15.48 11.10
N ALA A 39 0.72 16.78 11.07
CA ALA A 39 0.27 17.53 12.24
C ALA A 39 -1.00 16.92 12.85
N ASP A 40 -1.91 16.44 12.01
CA ASP A 40 -3.19 15.80 12.41
C ASP A 40 -3.02 14.36 12.90
N GLY A 41 -1.79 13.86 12.99
CA GLY A 41 -1.50 12.51 13.50
C GLY A 41 -1.59 11.39 12.47
N HIS A 42 -2.01 11.65 11.23
CA HIS A 42 -1.94 10.68 10.13
C HIS A 42 -0.48 10.37 9.74
N ARG A 43 -0.26 9.21 9.14
CA ARG A 43 1.05 8.80 8.59
C ARG A 43 1.01 8.89 7.07
N ILE A 44 2.00 9.53 6.47
CA ILE A 44 2.24 9.43 5.03
C ILE A 44 3.40 8.47 4.83
N ILE A 45 3.15 7.36 4.12
CA ILE A 45 4.12 6.32 3.82
C ILE A 45 4.61 6.55 2.39
N THR A 46 5.92 6.68 2.22
CA THR A 46 6.57 6.84 0.92
C THR A 46 7.12 5.50 0.46
N ILE A 47 6.66 5.05 -0.70
CA ILE A 47 6.97 3.74 -1.27
C ILE A 47 7.67 3.96 -2.60
N GLN A 48 8.84 3.33 -2.74
CA GLN A 48 9.58 3.30 -3.99
C GLN A 48 9.25 2.01 -4.73
N LEU A 49 8.57 2.13 -5.86
CA LEU A 49 8.24 1.03 -6.75
C LEU A 49 9.48 0.56 -7.52
N ALA A 50 9.52 -0.74 -7.81
CA ALA A 50 10.54 -1.35 -8.67
C ALA A 50 10.30 -1.09 -10.16
N GLY A 51 9.09 -0.62 -10.53
CA GLY A 51 8.70 -0.29 -11.89
C GLY A 51 7.68 0.85 -11.94
N ALA A 52 7.01 1.01 -13.08
CA ALA A 52 5.98 2.04 -13.24
C ALA A 52 4.73 1.73 -12.40
N CYS A 53 4.08 2.78 -11.91
CA CYS A 53 2.78 2.68 -11.24
C CYS A 53 1.69 2.32 -12.28
N ALA A 54 1.06 1.17 -12.13
CA ALA A 54 0.05 0.66 -13.07
C ALA A 54 -1.38 0.79 -12.54
N LYS A 55 -1.67 1.84 -11.77
CA LYS A 55 -2.99 2.06 -11.18
C LYS A 55 -4.04 2.31 -12.26
N LYS A 56 -5.09 1.49 -12.31
CA LYS A 56 -6.14 1.55 -13.33
C LYS A 56 -7.39 2.30 -12.84
N ASN A 57 -7.71 2.20 -11.55
CA ASN A 57 -8.91 2.82 -11.01
C ASN A 57 -8.69 4.29 -10.62
N SER A 58 -8.78 5.21 -11.58
CA SER A 58 -8.64 6.65 -11.30
C SER A 58 -9.77 7.25 -10.45
N ARG A 59 -10.88 6.53 -10.26
CA ARG A 59 -12.04 7.01 -9.48
C ARG A 59 -11.98 6.66 -8.00
N ASP A 60 -11.05 5.79 -7.60
CA ASP A 60 -10.88 5.36 -6.22
C ASP A 60 -9.42 5.51 -5.77
N GLU A 61 -9.21 6.37 -4.78
CA GLU A 61 -7.90 6.63 -4.19
C GLU A 61 -7.54 5.62 -3.11
N SER A 62 -8.42 4.69 -2.76
CA SER A 62 -8.18 3.69 -1.72
C SER A 62 -7.07 2.74 -2.13
N VAL A 63 -6.10 2.58 -1.23
CA VAL A 63 -4.92 1.73 -1.43
C VAL A 63 -4.74 0.84 -0.23
N LYS A 64 -4.58 -0.46 -0.49
CA LYS A 64 -4.07 -1.41 0.49
C LYS A 64 -2.58 -1.61 0.30
N ILE A 65 -1.86 -1.60 1.43
CA ILE A 65 -0.44 -1.94 1.49
C ILE A 65 -0.36 -3.33 2.10
N ALA A 66 0.23 -4.27 1.37
CA ALA A 66 0.49 -5.62 1.84
C ALA A 66 1.99 -5.89 1.94
N GLN A 67 2.39 -6.77 2.85
CA GLN A 67 3.78 -7.22 3.02
C GLN A 67 3.89 -8.73 2.97
N GLU A 68 5.01 -9.20 2.42
CA GLU A 68 5.30 -10.62 2.35
C GLU A 68 5.53 -11.22 3.75
N GLY A 69 4.95 -12.40 3.97
CA GLY A 69 5.03 -13.12 5.22
C GLY A 69 4.22 -12.51 6.35
N GLU A 70 3.38 -11.52 6.09
CA GLU A 70 2.43 -11.00 7.07
C GLU A 70 1.06 -11.70 6.92
N GLY A 71 0.33 -11.84 8.03
CA GLY A 71 -0.93 -12.58 8.11
C GLY A 71 -1.16 -13.13 9.51
N MET A 72 -2.27 -13.84 9.74
CA MET A 72 -2.51 -14.52 11.03
C MET A 72 -1.40 -15.53 11.35
N THR A 73 -0.89 -16.21 10.32
CA THR A 73 0.28 -17.09 10.41
C THR A 73 1.33 -16.62 9.41
N PRO A 74 2.51 -16.16 9.86
CA PRO A 74 3.58 -15.73 8.97
C PRO A 74 4.00 -16.84 8.01
N THR A 75 3.74 -16.66 6.71
CA THR A 75 4.02 -17.67 5.68
C THR A 75 4.78 -17.02 4.54
N PRO A 76 6.02 -17.44 4.23
CA PRO A 76 6.77 -16.95 3.07
C PRO A 76 5.94 -17.06 1.77
N GLY A 77 6.07 -16.10 0.86
CA GLY A 77 5.29 -16.05 -0.38
C GLY A 77 3.82 -15.64 -0.24
N LYS A 78 3.27 -15.48 0.99
CA LYS A 78 1.93 -14.91 1.19
C LYS A 78 2.00 -13.43 1.50
N TRP A 79 1.04 -12.67 0.98
CA TRP A 79 0.95 -11.22 1.19
C TRP A 79 -0.18 -10.92 2.16
N GLY A 80 0.16 -10.32 3.30
CA GLY A 80 -0.81 -9.88 4.30
C GLY A 80 -0.99 -8.38 4.27
N GLU A 81 -2.22 -7.92 4.42
CA GLU A 81 -2.52 -6.49 4.60
C GLU A 81 -1.86 -5.97 5.88
N VAL A 82 -1.15 -4.85 5.77
CA VAL A 82 -0.50 -4.18 6.90
C VAL A 82 -0.95 -2.74 7.11
N ALA A 83 -1.53 -2.12 6.08
CA ALA A 83 -2.14 -0.81 6.18
C ALA A 83 -3.19 -0.60 5.08
N PHE A 84 -4.16 0.24 5.40
CA PHE A 84 -5.16 0.76 4.49
C PHE A 84 -5.05 2.29 4.47
N GLY A 85 -4.98 2.88 3.30
CA GLY A 85 -4.81 4.31 3.14
C GLY A 85 -5.40 4.85 1.86
N ARG A 86 -5.08 6.12 1.57
CA ARG A 86 -5.44 6.79 0.32
C ARG A 86 -4.20 7.26 -0.41
N LEU A 87 -4.23 7.16 -1.73
CA LEU A 87 -3.21 7.70 -2.59
C LEU A 87 -3.14 9.22 -2.42
N LYS A 88 -1.97 9.74 -2.06
CA LYS A 88 -1.77 11.18 -1.88
C LYS A 88 -1.01 11.79 -3.04
N ASN A 89 0.00 11.09 -3.54
CA ASN A 89 0.81 11.54 -4.66
C ASN A 89 1.45 10.34 -5.38
N VAL A 90 1.64 10.48 -6.69
CA VAL A 90 2.41 9.55 -7.52
C VAL A 90 3.36 10.38 -8.38
N SER A 91 4.66 10.20 -8.15
CA SER A 91 5.72 10.89 -8.89
C SER A 91 6.69 9.87 -9.47
N GLY A 92 6.51 9.52 -10.74
CA GLY A 92 7.28 8.47 -11.40
C GLY A 92 7.11 7.12 -10.71
N SER A 93 8.18 6.61 -10.11
CA SER A 93 8.19 5.35 -9.36
C SER A 93 8.02 5.54 -7.85
N THR A 94 7.82 6.76 -7.36
CA THR A 94 7.55 7.05 -5.95
C THR A 94 6.06 7.27 -5.72
N VAL A 95 5.51 6.55 -4.74
CA VAL A 95 4.10 6.65 -4.33
C VAL A 95 4.01 7.08 -2.88
N GLU A 96 3.22 8.11 -2.59
CA GLU A 96 2.87 8.50 -1.23
C GLU A 96 1.45 8.04 -0.90
N VAL A 97 1.31 7.30 0.20
CA VAL A 97 0.02 6.81 0.72
C VAL A 97 -0.24 7.43 2.08
N GLU A 98 -1.36 8.11 2.23
CA GLU A 98 -1.84 8.62 3.51
C GLU A 98 -2.65 7.57 4.26
N VAL A 99 -2.21 7.24 5.47
CA VAL A 99 -2.86 6.31 6.38
C VAL A 99 -3.33 7.10 7.60
N LYS A 100 -4.66 7.18 7.77
CA LYS A 100 -5.29 7.95 8.85
C LYS A 100 -5.31 7.23 10.19
N VAL A 101 -5.03 5.93 10.21
CA VAL A 101 -4.93 5.13 11.43
C VAL A 101 -3.49 5.08 11.94
N ALA A 102 -3.32 4.87 13.25
CA ALA A 102 -2.01 4.71 13.84
C ALA A 102 -1.35 3.41 13.35
N VAL A 103 -0.27 3.53 12.59
CA VAL A 103 0.56 2.41 12.14
C VAL A 103 1.96 2.51 12.71
N LYS A 104 2.47 1.40 13.23
CA LYS A 104 3.85 1.27 13.69
C LYS A 104 4.70 0.72 12.56
N ILE A 105 5.60 1.56 12.05
CA ILE A 105 6.60 1.22 11.04
C ILE A 105 7.93 1.02 11.78
N GLY A 106 8.41 -0.22 11.80
CA GLY A 106 9.71 -0.61 12.32
C GLY A 106 10.82 -0.36 11.29
N LYS A 107 12.05 -0.19 11.80
CA LYS A 107 13.27 -0.15 10.97
C LYS A 107 13.44 -1.44 10.19
#